data_AF-A0A454VZE5-F1
#
_entry.id   AF-A0A454VZE5-F1
#
_cell.length_a   1.000
_cell.length_b   1.000
_cell.length_c   1.000
_cell.angle_alpha   90.00
_cell.angle_beta   90.00
_cell.angle_gamma   90.00
#
_symmetry.space_group_name_H-M   'P 1'
#
loop_
_entity.id
_entity.type
_entity.pdbx_description
1 polymer ?
#
loop_
_entity_poly.entity_id
_entity_poly.type
_entity_poly.pdbx_seq_one_letter_code
_entity_poly.pdbx_strand_id
1 'polypeptide(L)'
;MAAGRGLRPAAPDPALRVERGRRAGLVQSVRRRLPRPREKGGADTGPSSVDRRKTGSKHHLIYDGRGTPLKVITTAANVNDITQT
;
A
#
# COMPACT_ATOMS: atom_id res chain seq x y z
N MET A 1 -69.33 -1.84 10.73
CA MET A 1 -68.47 -0.66 10.46
C MET A 1 -67.45 -0.62 11.59
N ALA A 2 -66.12 -0.66 11.44
CA ALA A 2 -65.22 -0.62 10.31
C ALA A 2 -63.87 -1.29 10.71
N ALA A 3 -63.02 -1.45 9.69
CA ALA A 3 -61.62 -1.89 9.63
C ALA A 3 -60.71 -1.57 10.85
N GLY A 4 -59.60 -2.28 11.10
CA GLY A 4 -58.81 -3.01 10.14
C GLY A 4 -57.68 -3.83 10.75
N ARG A 5 -57.14 -4.70 9.90
CA ARG A 5 -55.99 -5.57 10.14
C ARG A 5 -54.70 -4.76 9.96
N GLY A 6 -53.69 -5.05 10.79
CA GLY A 6 -52.31 -4.65 10.55
C GLY A 6 -51.40 -5.42 11.49
N LEU A 7 -50.75 -6.46 10.97
CA LEU A 7 -49.85 -7.34 11.71
C LEU A 7 -48.64 -6.55 12.24
N ARG A 8 -48.35 -6.70 13.52
CA ARG A 8 -47.17 -6.15 14.19
C ARG A 8 -45.90 -6.79 13.61
N PRO A 9 -44.85 -6.03 13.30
CA PRO A 9 -43.54 -6.64 13.04
C PRO A 9 -42.99 -7.25 14.34
N ALA A 10 -42.45 -8.46 14.23
CA ALA A 10 -41.87 -9.23 15.32
C ALA A 10 -40.62 -8.52 15.89
N ALA A 11 -40.45 -8.61 17.20
CA ALA A 11 -39.27 -8.10 17.91
C ALA A 11 -38.01 -8.87 17.46
N PRO A 12 -36.85 -8.19 17.26
CA PRO A 12 -35.59 -8.90 17.12
C PRO A 12 -35.19 -9.58 18.44
N ASP A 13 -34.74 -10.83 18.30
CA ASP A 13 -34.40 -11.85 19.31
C ASP A 13 -33.23 -11.43 20.24
N PRO A 14 -33.27 -11.80 21.53
CA PRO A 14 -32.29 -11.47 22.56
C PRO A 14 -31.02 -12.35 22.49
N ALA A 15 -30.02 -11.97 21.71
CA ALA A 15 -28.71 -12.61 21.76
C ALA A 15 -27.58 -11.61 22.03
N LEU A 16 -27.34 -11.40 23.32
CA LEU A 16 -26.03 -11.24 23.96
C LEU A 16 -25.17 -10.03 23.51
N ARG A 17 -25.27 -8.97 24.33
CA ARG A 17 -24.08 -8.22 24.72
C ARG A 17 -23.06 -9.18 25.32
N VAL A 18 -21.93 -9.35 24.66
CA VAL A 18 -20.71 -9.88 25.28
C VAL A 18 -19.59 -8.85 25.10
N GLU A 19 -19.21 -8.28 26.25
CA GLU A 19 -17.88 -7.76 26.57
C GLU A 19 -17.35 -6.57 25.76
N ARG A 20 -17.64 -5.35 26.25
CA ARG A 20 -16.68 -4.23 26.20
C ARG A 20 -15.49 -4.57 27.11
N GLY A 21 -14.63 -5.48 26.68
CA GLY A 21 -13.51 -6.01 27.44
C GLY A 21 -12.18 -5.93 26.68
N ARG A 22 -11.68 -4.72 26.40
CA ARG A 22 -10.23 -4.51 26.22
C ARG A 22 -9.83 -3.19 26.85
N ARG A 23 -9.37 -3.27 28.10
CA ARG A 23 -8.38 -2.31 28.60
C ARG A 23 -7.22 -3.08 29.21
N ALA A 24 -6.11 -3.11 28.47
CA ALA A 24 -4.78 -3.07 29.06
C ALA A 24 -3.91 -2.31 28.06
N GLY A 25 -3.32 -1.20 28.53
CA GLY A 25 -2.97 -0.03 27.73
C GLY A 25 -2.11 -0.28 26.50
N LEU A 26 -2.41 0.46 25.43
CA LEU A 26 -1.41 0.78 24.43
C LEU A 26 -0.30 1.57 25.16
N VAL A 27 0.77 0.89 25.53
CA VAL A 27 2.04 1.56 25.82
C VAL A 27 2.37 2.38 24.57
N GLN A 28 2.85 3.61 24.74
CA GLN A 28 3.28 4.42 23.60
C GLN A 28 4.17 3.53 22.72
N SER A 29 3.69 3.19 21.53
CA SER A 29 4.56 2.65 20.52
C SER A 29 5.46 3.83 20.18
N VAL A 30 6.62 3.87 20.83
CA VAL A 30 7.74 4.62 20.29
C VAL A 30 7.82 4.05 18.89
N ARG A 31 7.38 4.82 17.88
CA ARG A 31 7.51 4.45 16.48
C ARG A 31 8.89 3.87 16.41
N ARG A 32 9.04 2.57 16.09
CA ARG A 32 10.37 1.96 16.00
C ARG A 32 11.13 2.95 15.15
N ARG A 33 12.03 3.71 15.77
CA ARG A 33 12.89 4.64 15.07
C ARG A 33 13.89 3.67 14.47
N LEU A 34 13.41 2.92 13.47
CA LEU A 34 14.24 2.14 12.61
C LEU A 34 15.25 3.16 12.14
N PRO A 35 16.55 2.88 12.36
CA PRO A 35 17.55 3.85 12.05
C PRO A 35 17.28 4.35 10.65
N ARG A 36 17.35 5.67 10.46
CA ARG A 36 17.23 6.22 9.11
C ARG A 36 18.18 5.39 8.24
N PRO A 37 17.87 5.07 6.96
CA PRO A 37 18.73 4.23 6.12
C PRO A 37 20.20 4.70 5.95
N ARG A 38 20.57 5.80 6.62
CA ARG A 38 21.86 6.48 6.67
C ARG A 38 22.55 6.37 8.03
N GLU A 39 21.87 5.96 9.10
CA GLU A 39 22.46 5.83 10.46
C GLU A 39 23.38 4.61 10.58
N LYS A 40 23.37 3.70 9.60
CA LYS A 40 24.34 2.60 9.47
C LYS A 40 25.32 2.84 8.31
N GLY A 41 25.82 4.07 8.17
CA GLY A 41 26.93 4.37 7.27
C GLY A 41 28.10 4.93 8.06
N GLY A 42 29.21 4.19 8.14
CA GLY A 42 30.47 4.78 8.61
C GLY A 42 31.00 5.81 7.60
N ALA A 43 32.05 6.55 7.96
CA ALA A 43 32.73 7.44 7.01
C ALA A 43 33.17 6.68 5.72
N ASP A 44 33.46 5.38 5.85
CA ASP A 44 33.82 4.48 4.75
C ASP A 44 32.60 3.92 3.98
N THR A 45 31.38 4.10 4.50
CA THR A 45 30.16 3.66 3.80
C THR A 45 29.69 4.77 2.88
N GLY A 46 30.00 4.63 1.59
CA GLY A 46 29.55 5.55 0.56
C GLY A 46 28.02 5.68 0.46
N PRO A 47 27.52 6.60 -0.37
CA PRO A 47 26.09 6.74 -0.62
C PRO A 47 25.43 5.40 -0.97
N SER A 48 24.16 5.23 -0.61
CA SER A 48 23.35 4.06 -0.97
C SER A 48 23.63 3.64 -2.42
N SER A 49 24.08 2.40 -2.62
CA SER A 49 24.40 1.86 -3.96
C SER A 49 23.24 1.97 -4.95
N VAL A 50 22.01 1.91 -4.45
CA VAL A 50 20.78 1.99 -5.24
C VAL A 50 20.43 3.43 -5.66
N ASP A 51 21.23 4.43 -5.26
CA ASP A 51 21.07 5.86 -5.54
C ASP A 51 19.66 6.32 -5.94
N ARG A 52 18.70 6.09 -5.03
CA ARG A 52 17.27 6.37 -5.28
C ARG A 52 16.96 7.84 -5.53
N ARG A 53 17.96 8.72 -5.40
CA ARG A 53 17.85 10.17 -5.60
C ARG A 53 18.29 10.60 -6.98
N LYS A 54 19.06 9.80 -7.71
CA LYS A 54 19.44 10.12 -9.08
C LYS A 54 18.22 10.15 -9.99
N THR A 55 18.13 11.22 -10.76
CA THR A 55 17.23 11.26 -11.91
C THR A 55 17.78 10.32 -12.97
N GLY A 56 16.91 9.47 -13.50
CA GLY A 56 17.24 8.54 -14.56
C GLY A 56 16.00 8.19 -15.36
N SER A 57 16.23 7.60 -16.52
CA SER A 57 15.18 7.10 -17.40
C SER A 57 15.43 5.64 -17.75
N LYS A 58 14.37 4.90 -18.04
CA LYS A 58 14.42 3.57 -18.62
C LYS A 58 13.57 3.51 -19.88
N HIS A 59 14.01 2.70 -20.84
CA HIS A 59 13.35 2.53 -22.13
C HIS A 59 12.81 1.10 -22.25
N HIS A 60 11.49 1.00 -22.44
CA HIS A 60 10.82 -0.25 -22.78
C HIS A 60 10.70 -0.32 -24.29
N LEU A 61 11.39 -1.29 -24.88
CA LEU A 61 11.53 -1.45 -26.31
C LEU A 61 10.98 -2.81 -26.72
N ILE A 62 10.11 -2.83 -27.71
CA ILE A 62 9.72 -4.05 -28.42
C ILE A 62 10.29 -3.92 -29.84
N TYR A 63 11.02 -4.94 -30.29
CA TYR A 63 11.63 -4.99 -31.61
C TYR A 63 11.03 -6.12 -32.45
N ASP A 64 11.00 -5.95 -33.77
CA ASP A 64 10.82 -7.07 -34.71
C ASP A 64 12.09 -7.94 -34.77
N GLY A 65 12.02 -9.07 -35.49
CA GLY A 65 13.17 -9.96 -35.67
C GLY A 65 14.32 -9.39 -36.52
N ARG A 66 14.13 -8.22 -37.15
CA ARG A 66 15.12 -7.54 -38.01
C ARG A 66 15.74 -6.31 -37.33
N GLY A 67 15.30 -5.96 -36.12
CA GLY A 67 15.82 -4.81 -35.38
C GLY A 67 15.05 -3.49 -35.60
N THR A 68 13.82 -3.53 -36.12
CA THR A 68 12.92 -2.36 -36.17
C THR A 68 12.14 -2.22 -34.85
N PRO A 69 12.14 -1.07 -34.16
CA PRO A 69 11.35 -0.88 -32.95
C PRO A 69 9.86 -0.76 -33.29
N LEU A 70 9.03 -1.61 -32.68
CA LEU A 70 7.57 -1.64 -32.82
C LEU A 70 6.88 -0.75 -31.77
N LYS A 71 7.46 -0.66 -30.56
CA LYS A 71 6.95 0.17 -29.47
C LYS A 71 8.10 0.68 -28.61
N VAL A 72 8.03 1.96 -28.23
CA VAL A 72 9.00 2.62 -27.35
C VAL A 72 8.24 3.34 -26.24
N ILE A 73 8.54 3.01 -24.98
CA ILE A 73 8.02 3.74 -23.82
C ILE A 73 9.21 4.21 -22.99
N THR A 74 9.27 5.51 -22.68
CA THR A 74 10.32 6.09 -21.82
C THR A 74 9.73 6.57 -20.51
N THR A 75 10.37 6.20 -19.41
CA THR A 75 9.77 6.32 -18.08
C THR A 75 10.86 6.69 -17.09
N ALA A 76 10.50 7.31 -15.96
CA ALA A 76 11.49 7.58 -14.93
C ALA A 76 12.03 6.26 -14.37
N ALA A 77 13.33 6.22 -14.10
CA ALA A 77 14.03 5.00 -13.65
C ALA A 77 13.41 4.38 -12.39
N ASN A 78 12.76 5.18 -11.55
CA ASN A 78 12.17 4.77 -10.27
C ASN A 78 10.66 4.44 -10.35
N VAL A 79 10.03 4.49 -11.53
CA VAL A 79 8.64 4.05 -11.73
C VAL A 79 8.60 2.54 -11.86
N ASN A 80 7.62 1.84 -11.28
CA ASN A 80 7.51 0.38 -11.40
C ASN A 80 6.90 -0.03 -12.76
N ASP A 81 7.47 -1.08 -13.37
CA ASP A 81 7.09 -1.61 -14.69
C ASP A 81 5.68 -2.21 -14.79
N ILE A 82 5.10 -2.66 -13.66
CA ILE A 82 3.78 -3.32 -13.63
C ILE A 82 2.63 -2.43 -14.15
N THR A 83 2.88 -1.13 -14.30
CA THR A 83 1.89 -0.14 -14.71
C THR A 83 2.01 0.29 -16.17
N GLN A 84 2.99 -0.23 -16.92
CA GLN A 84 3.24 0.15 -18.31
C GLN A 84 2.90 -0.99 -19.26
N THR A 85 1.76 -0.85 -19.93
CA THR A 85 1.29 -1.74 -20.99
C THR A 85 1.56 -1.15 -22.37
#